data_AF-A0A3D4I2G0-F1
#
_entry.id   AF-A0A3D4I2G0-F1
#
_cell.length_a   1.000
_cell.length_b   1.000
_cell.length_c   1.000
_cell.angle_alpha   90.00
_cell.angle_beta   90.00
_cell.angle_gamma   90.00
#
_symmetry.space_group_name_H-M   'P 1'
#
loop_
_entity.id
_entity.type
_entity.pdbx_description
1 polymer ?
#
loop_
_entity_poly.entity_id
_entity_poly.type
_entity_poly.pdbx_seq_one_letter_code
_entity_poly.pdbx_strand_id
1 'polypeptide(L)'
;MDISLNGYGAKAATFKTGSEVTAGAPVKITANGTVDACSDGDAFCGTALNARGGYCAVQLAGYVKVPYSGGAAPAVGYAALAADGAGG
;
A
#
# COMPACT_ATOMS: atom_id res chain seq x y z
N MET A 1 -6.82 -14.35 -17.35
CA MET A 1 -5.57 -13.73 -16.86
C MET A 1 -4.67 -14.89 -16.51
N ASP A 2 -3.64 -15.15 -17.31
CA ASP A 2 -2.97 -16.47 -17.32
C ASP A 2 -1.75 -16.54 -16.39
N ILE A 3 -1.31 -15.38 -15.87
CA ILE A 3 -0.18 -15.27 -14.94
C ILE A 3 -0.64 -14.47 -13.72
N SER A 4 -0.51 -15.06 -12.54
CA SER A 4 -0.77 -14.41 -11.25
C SER A 4 0.47 -14.47 -10.38
N LEU A 5 0.91 -13.31 -9.89
CA LEU A 5 1.97 -13.18 -8.90
C LEU A 5 1.41 -12.88 -7.51
N ASN A 6 0.08 -12.92 -7.36
CA ASN A 6 -0.59 -12.56 -6.12
C ASN A 6 -0.12 -13.47 -4.97
N GLY A 7 0.33 -12.85 -3.88
CA GLY A 7 0.84 -13.56 -2.70
C GLY A 7 2.27 -14.09 -2.82
N TYR A 8 2.93 -14.02 -3.99
CA TYR A 8 4.30 -14.51 -4.11
C TYR A 8 5.27 -13.64 -3.28
N GLY A 9 5.94 -14.27 -2.31
CA GLY A 9 6.86 -13.60 -1.41
C GLY A 9 6.20 -12.57 -0.49
N ALA A 10 4.87 -12.55 -0.41
CA ALA A 10 4.13 -11.58 0.38
C ALA A 10 4.44 -11.77 1.87
N LYS A 11 4.82 -10.68 2.54
CA LYS A 11 4.95 -10.64 4.00
C LYS A 11 4.01 -9.57 4.51
N ALA A 12 3.10 -9.95 5.40
CA ALA A 12 2.14 -9.03 5.99
C ALA A 12 2.39 -8.86 7.50
N ALA A 13 2.16 -7.66 8.00
CA ALA A 13 2.15 -7.35 9.42
C ALA A 13 0.92 -6.52 9.77
N THR A 14 0.43 -6.67 11.01
CA THR A 14 -0.74 -5.95 11.49
C THR A 14 -0.32 -4.73 12.28
N PHE A 15 -0.94 -3.60 11.98
CA PHE A 15 -0.73 -2.32 12.64
C PHE A 15 -2.07 -1.77 13.15
N LYS A 16 -2.01 -0.87 14.14
CA LYS A 16 -3.17 -0.06 14.52
C LYS A 16 -3.48 0.94 13.39
N THR A 17 -4.75 1.30 13.23
CA THR A 17 -5.17 2.40 12.36
C THR A 17 -6.30 3.16 13.03
N GLY A 18 -6.20 4.49 13.04
CA GLY A 18 -7.25 5.38 13.56
C GLY A 18 -8.34 5.66 12.52
N SER A 19 -8.01 5.46 11.25
CA SER A 19 -8.87 5.72 10.10
C SER A 19 -9.27 4.42 9.37
N GLU A 20 -10.38 4.46 8.65
CA GLU A 20 -10.66 3.42 7.65
C GLU A 20 -9.66 3.58 6.50
N VAL A 21 -8.87 2.52 6.27
CA VAL A 21 -7.94 2.45 5.14
C VAL A 21 -8.52 1.53 4.09
N THR A 22 -8.64 2.04 2.87
CA THR A 22 -9.11 1.27 1.71
C THR A 22 -8.13 0.15 1.39
N ALA A 23 -8.63 -1.07 1.21
CA ALA A 23 -7.81 -2.19 0.74
C ALA A 23 -7.21 -1.87 -0.64
N GLY A 24 -5.92 -2.16 -0.81
CA GLY A 24 -5.13 -1.84 -1.99
C GLY A 24 -4.40 -0.48 -1.92
N ALA A 25 -4.76 0.40 -0.98
CA ALA A 25 -4.13 1.71 -0.86
C ALA A 25 -2.72 1.64 -0.23
N PRO A 26 -1.78 2.51 -0.65
CA PRO A 26 -0.52 2.70 0.05
C PRO A 26 -0.74 3.30 1.44
N VAL A 27 0.05 2.86 2.41
CA VAL A 27 0.00 3.34 3.80
C VAL A 27 1.37 3.79 4.28
N LYS A 28 1.36 4.70 5.26
CA LYS A 28 2.55 5.18 5.95
C LYS A 28 2.46 4.92 7.44
N ILE A 29 3.61 4.82 8.10
CA ILE A 29 3.68 4.77 9.57
C ILE A 29 3.45 6.19 10.10
N THR A 30 2.45 6.36 10.97
CA THR A 30 2.11 7.66 11.58
C THR A 30 2.54 7.76 13.04
N ALA A 31 2.62 6.63 13.74
CA ALA A 31 3.11 6.53 15.11
C ALA A 31 3.64 5.12 15.39
N ASN A 32 4.16 4.89 16.60
CA ASN A 32 4.66 3.57 16.99
C ASN A 32 3.57 2.49 16.89
N GLY A 33 3.74 1.56 15.95
CA GLY A 33 2.80 0.48 15.68
C GLY A 33 1.49 0.92 15.02
N THR A 34 1.43 2.14 14.46
CA THR A 34 0.23 2.71 13.84
C THR A 34 0.52 3.14 12.40
N VAL A 35 -0.43 2.85 11.52
CA VAL A 35 -0.43 3.27 10.12
C VAL A 35 -1.71 4.01 9.79
N ASP A 36 -1.67 4.87 8.77
CA ASP A 36 -2.84 5.48 8.14
C ASP A 36 -2.61 5.57 6.62
N ALA A 37 -3.66 5.95 5.89
CA ALA A 37 -3.59 6.20 4.45
C ALA A 37 -2.54 7.28 4.12
N CYS A 38 -1.86 7.10 2.99
CA CYS A 38 -0.93 8.11 2.47
C CYS A 38 -1.67 9.34 1.93
N SER A 39 -1.05 10.50 2.08
CA SER A 39 -1.35 11.75 1.41
C SER A 39 -0.45 11.94 0.18
N ASP A 40 -0.77 12.92 -0.66
CA ASP A 40 0.00 13.24 -1.86
C ASP A 40 1.49 13.49 -1.54
N GLY A 41 2.38 12.84 -2.29
CA GLY A 41 3.82 12.93 -2.14
C GLY A 41 4.43 12.11 -1.00
N ASP A 42 3.63 11.40 -0.19
CA ASP A 42 4.16 10.59 0.90
C ASP A 42 4.94 9.37 0.40
N ALA A 43 6.01 9.04 1.12
CA ALA A 43 6.64 7.74 1.03
C ALA A 43 5.80 6.71 1.81
N PHE A 44 5.40 5.64 1.13
CA PHE A 44 4.65 4.54 1.73
C PHE A 44 5.58 3.42 2.23
N CYS A 45 5.15 2.71 3.27
CA CYS A 45 5.88 1.55 3.81
C CYS A 45 5.34 0.21 3.28
N GLY A 46 4.16 0.22 2.67
CA GLY A 46 3.49 -0.97 2.15
C GLY A 46 2.08 -0.66 1.68
N THR A 47 1.33 -1.71 1.38
CA THR A 47 -0.07 -1.62 0.89
C THR A 47 -1.03 -2.29 1.85
N ALA A 48 -2.16 -1.66 2.13
CA ALA A 48 -3.21 -2.23 2.97
C ALA A 48 -3.87 -3.42 2.28
N LEU A 49 -3.83 -4.60 2.91
CA LEU A 49 -4.58 -5.78 2.46
C LEU A 49 -6.04 -5.70 2.90
N ASN A 50 -6.25 -5.26 4.13
CA ASN A 50 -7.58 -5.02 4.71
C ASN A 50 -7.44 -4.17 5.98
N ALA A 51 -8.48 -3.39 6.30
CA ALA A 51 -8.61 -2.70 7.58
C ALA A 51 -9.97 -3.01 8.21
N ARG A 52 -9.97 -3.35 9.51
CA ARG A 52 -11.20 -3.60 10.28
C ARG A 52 -10.93 -3.46 11.78
N GLY A 53 -11.87 -2.86 12.50
CA GLY A 53 -11.84 -2.83 13.97
C GLY A 53 -10.64 -2.09 14.55
N GLY A 54 -10.15 -1.05 13.87
CA GLY A 54 -8.98 -0.26 14.30
C GLY A 54 -7.63 -0.91 14.00
N TYR A 55 -7.60 -1.96 13.18
CA TYR A 55 -6.37 -2.63 12.73
C TYR A 55 -6.31 -2.73 11.21
N CYS A 56 -5.10 -2.64 10.67
CA CYS A 56 -4.81 -2.75 9.25
C CYS A 56 -3.74 -3.83 9.04
N ALA A 57 -4.00 -4.79 8.16
CA ALA A 57 -2.99 -5.72 7.67
C ALA A 57 -2.26 -5.07 6.49
N VAL A 58 -0.94 -4.94 6.58
CA VAL A 58 -0.12 -4.26 5.57
C VAL A 58 0.86 -5.24 4.97
N GLN A 59 0.87 -5.36 3.64
CA GLN A 59 1.90 -6.09 2.92
C GLN A 59 3.16 -5.23 2.80
N LEU A 60 4.27 -5.73 3.32
CA LEU A 60 5.57 -5.05 3.40
C LEU A 60 6.59 -5.57 2.39
N ALA A 61 6.30 -6.70 1.74
CA ALA A 61 7.20 -7.33 0.76
C ALA A 61 6.42 -8.17 -0.25
N GLY A 62 7.13 -8.64 -1.29
CA GLY A 62 6.56 -9.43 -2.37
C GLY A 62 5.99 -8.57 -3.49
N TYR A 63 5.18 -9.19 -4.34
CA TYR A 63 4.53 -8.50 -5.45
C TYR A 63 3.14 -8.01 -5.04
N VAL A 64 2.81 -6.79 -5.45
CA VAL A 64 1.48 -6.20 -5.29
C VAL A 64 1.09 -5.45 -6.56
N LYS A 65 -0.20 -5.45 -6.88
CA LYS A 65 -0.78 -4.61 -7.92
C LYS A 65 -1.46 -3.43 -7.25
N VAL A 66 -1.01 -2.24 -7.57
CA VAL A 66 -1.60 -0.98 -7.12
C VAL A 66 -2.12 -0.18 -8.32
N PRO A 67 -3.16 0.65 -8.14
CA PRO A 67 -3.48 1.68 -9.13
C PRO A 67 -2.30 2.67 -9.24
N TYR A 68 -2.25 3.39 -10.36
CA TYR A 68 -1.29 4.47 -10.55
C TYR A 68 -2.03 5.71 -11.07
N SER A 69 -1.60 6.88 -10.59
CA SER A 69 -2.02 8.17 -11.11
C SER A 69 -1.24 8.57 -12.36
N GLY A 70 -1.84 9.43 -13.20
CA GLY A 70 -1.27 9.87 -14.47
C GLY A 70 -1.73 9.03 -15.68
N GLY A 71 -1.64 9.63 -16.87
CA GLY A 71 -2.12 9.01 -18.11
C GLY A 71 -1.22 7.90 -18.68
N ALA A 72 -0.02 7.71 -18.12
CA ALA A 72 0.96 6.75 -18.58
C ALA A 72 1.44 5.88 -17.41
N ALA A 73 1.58 4.58 -17.65
CA ALA A 73 2.11 3.66 -16.65
C ALA A 73 3.59 3.99 -16.35
N PRO A 74 4.05 3.77 -15.09
CA PRO A 74 5.46 3.88 -14.75
C PRO A 74 6.33 3.00 -15.65
N ALA A 75 7.53 3.48 -15.99
CA ALA A 75 8.49 2.72 -16.77
C ALA A 75 8.96 1.47 -16.01
N VAL A 76 9.25 0.39 -16.73
CA VAL A 76 9.77 -0.85 -16.13
C VAL A 76 11.17 -0.61 -15.56
N GLY A 77 11.40 -1.07 -14.34
CA GLY A 77 12.69 -0.97 -13.65
C GLY A 77 12.51 -0.41 -12.24
N TYR A 78 13.63 -0.01 -11.64
CA TYR A 78 13.59 0.69 -10.36
C TYR A 78 13.19 2.14 -10.59
N ALA A 79 12.09 2.56 -9.97
CA ALA A 79 11.61 3.92 -9.97
C ALA A 79 11.29 4.36 -8.54
N ALA A 80 11.49 5.64 -8.25
CA ALA A 80 10.92 6.24 -7.06
C ALA A 80 9.42 6.41 -7.26
N LEU A 81 8.64 5.91 -6.30
CA LEU A 81 7.19 6.04 -6.27
C LEU A 81 6.79 6.82 -5.02
N ALA A 82 5.77 7.64 -5.16
CA ALA A 82 5.11 8.34 -4.08
C ALA A 82 3.60 8.11 -4.21
N ALA A 83 2.87 8.23 -3.09
CA ALA A 83 1.42 8.14 -3.12
C ALA A 83 0.80 9.41 -3.74
N ASP A 84 -0.33 9.25 -4.41
CA ASP A 84 -1.13 10.36 -4.96
C ASP A 84 -2.13 10.99 -3.96
N GLY A 85 -2.26 10.39 -2.77
CA GLY A 85 -3.22 10.80 -1.74
C GLY A 85 -4.66 10.31 -1.95
N ALA A 86 -4.93 9.51 -2.98
CA ALA A 86 -6.25 8.99 -3.34
C ALA A 86 -6.31 7.46 -3.43
N GLY A 87 -5.26 6.76 -2.97
CA GLY A 87 -5.22 5.29 -2.89
C GLY A 87 -4.33 4.62 -3.94
N GLY A 88 -3.52 5.41 -4.66
CA GLY A 88 -2.53 4.95 -5.64
C GLY A 88 -1.64 6.10 -6.10
#